data_AF-A0A4S3MM97-F1
#
_entry.id   AF-A0A4S3MM97-F1
#
_cell.length_a   1.000
_cell.length_b   1.000
_cell.length_c   1.000
_cell.angle_alpha   90.00
_cell.angle_beta   90.00
_cell.angle_gamma   90.00
#
_symmetry.space_group_name_H-M   'P 1'
#
loop_
_entity.id
_entity.type
_entity.pdbx_description
1 polymer ?
#
loop_
_entity_poly.entity_id
_entity_poly.type
_entity_poly.pdbx_seq_one_letter_code
_entity_poly.pdbx_strand_id
1 'polypeptide(L)'
;MALAGCGAGQETGAGGDPRPNLAPATPDLCGAGRLAGFAGLPVAELDEQYLPQVVRVIRPGDAVTEDFSAARLNVDLDAGGRMVRFWCG
;
A
#
# COMPACT_ATOMS: atom_id res chain seq x y z
N MET A 1 20.07 11.01 -63.65
CA MET A 1 18.74 11.38 -63.10
C MET A 1 18.47 10.50 -61.90
N ALA A 2 18.12 11.14 -60.78
CA ALA A 2 17.47 10.66 -59.55
C ALA A 2 17.99 9.41 -58.80
N LEU A 3 18.53 9.69 -57.60
CA LEU A 3 18.68 8.80 -56.45
C LEU A 3 17.31 8.53 -55.79
N ALA A 4 17.10 7.34 -55.23
CA ALA A 4 16.19 7.15 -54.10
C ALA A 4 16.58 5.89 -53.31
N GLY A 5 17.22 6.10 -52.16
CA GLY A 5 17.39 5.07 -51.14
C GLY A 5 16.07 4.85 -50.38
N CYS A 6 15.82 3.62 -49.97
CA CYS A 6 14.73 3.30 -49.05
C CYS A 6 15.36 2.84 -47.74
N GLY A 7 15.53 3.78 -46.82
CA GLY A 7 15.70 3.51 -45.40
C GLY A 7 14.39 3.82 -44.70
N ALA A 8 13.85 2.85 -43.95
CA ALA A 8 12.90 3.08 -42.90
C ALA A 8 13.35 2.23 -41.71
N GLY A 9 14.27 2.79 -40.92
CA GLY A 9 14.31 2.46 -39.51
C GLY A 9 13.03 2.99 -38.89
N GLN A 10 12.29 2.13 -38.20
CA GLN A 10 11.36 2.58 -37.17
C GLN A 10 11.47 1.63 -35.98
N GLU A 11 12.48 1.90 -35.17
CA GLU A 11 12.47 1.55 -33.75
C GLU A 11 11.28 2.27 -33.13
N THR A 12 10.16 1.58 -32.98
CA THR A 12 9.03 2.09 -32.19
C THR A 12 9.27 1.68 -30.75
N GLY A 13 9.99 2.56 -30.04
CA GLY A 13 10.00 2.55 -28.59
C GLY A 13 8.59 2.73 -28.03
N ALA A 14 8.37 2.07 -26.89
CA ALA A 14 7.50 2.48 -25.79
C ALA A 14 6.10 3.02 -26.17
N GLY A 15 5.18 2.10 -26.48
CA GLY A 15 3.75 2.30 -26.29
C GLY A 15 3.28 1.53 -25.06
N GLY A 16 3.76 1.91 -23.88
CA GLY A 16 3.24 1.36 -22.63
C GLY A 16 1.80 1.83 -22.43
N ASP A 17 0.84 0.93 -22.62
CA ASP A 17 -0.55 1.10 -22.20
C ASP A 17 -0.55 1.70 -20.77
N PRO A 18 -1.16 2.86 -20.51
CA PRO A 18 -1.40 3.34 -19.15
C PRO A 18 -2.58 2.56 -18.57
N ARG A 19 -2.50 1.23 -18.57
CA ARG A 19 -3.36 0.43 -17.72
C ARG A 19 -2.87 0.70 -16.31
N PRO A 20 -3.70 1.27 -15.41
CA PRO A 20 -3.35 1.26 -14.01
C PRO A 20 -3.07 -0.20 -13.67
N ASN A 21 -1.85 -0.47 -13.19
CA ASN A 21 -1.49 -1.75 -12.63
C ASN A 21 -2.34 -1.93 -11.37
N LEU A 22 -3.59 -2.38 -11.56
CA LEU A 22 -4.49 -2.80 -10.51
C LEU A 22 -3.95 -4.15 -10.04
N ALA A 23 -2.85 -4.11 -9.28
CA ALA A 23 -2.49 -5.22 -8.44
C ALA A 23 -3.78 -5.61 -7.68
N PRO A 24 -4.15 -6.90 -7.65
CA PRO A 24 -5.36 -7.32 -6.97
C PRO A 24 -5.30 -6.78 -5.55
N ALA A 25 -6.27 -5.94 -5.19
CA ALA A 25 -6.40 -5.46 -3.82
C ALA A 25 -6.45 -6.71 -2.94
N THR A 26 -5.47 -6.86 -2.04
CA THR A 26 -5.49 -7.93 -1.06
C THR A 26 -6.82 -7.84 -0.32
N PRO A 27 -7.57 -8.95 -0.19
CA PRO A 27 -8.81 -8.92 0.55
C PRO A 27 -8.54 -8.39 1.96
N ASP A 28 -9.40 -7.49 2.44
CA ASP A 28 -9.28 -6.93 3.78
C ASP A 28 -9.65 -7.97 4.85
N LEU A 29 -8.76 -8.92 5.08
CA LEU A 29 -8.95 -10.04 6.00
C LEU A 29 -8.72 -9.63 7.46
N CYS A 30 -7.98 -8.55 7.69
CA CYS A 30 -7.68 -8.03 9.03
C CYS A 30 -8.63 -6.90 9.48
N GLY A 31 -9.46 -6.35 8.58
CA GLY A 31 -10.39 -5.28 8.89
C GLY A 31 -9.76 -3.88 8.91
N ALA A 32 -8.71 -3.65 8.13
CA ALA A 32 -8.07 -2.33 7.99
C ALA A 32 -9.00 -1.29 7.35
N GLY A 33 -9.85 -1.69 6.38
CA GLY A 33 -10.71 -0.78 5.63
C GLY A 33 -11.74 -0.06 6.50
N ARG A 34 -12.29 -0.75 7.51
CA ARG A 34 -13.23 -0.14 8.48
C ARG A 34 -12.58 0.86 9.43
N LEU A 35 -11.24 0.86 9.54
CA LEU A 35 -10.50 1.74 10.45
C LEU A 35 -9.97 3.00 9.76
N ALA A 36 -10.18 3.16 8.45
CA ALA A 36 -9.72 4.32 7.69
C ALA A 36 -10.16 5.67 8.29
N GLY A 37 -11.32 5.72 8.95
CA GLY A 37 -11.82 6.93 9.63
C GLY A 37 -11.03 7.36 10.86
N PHE A 38 -10.16 6.49 11.40
CA PHE A 38 -9.30 6.80 12.55
C PHE A 38 -7.93 7.39 12.11
N ALA A 39 -7.66 7.47 10.82
CA ALA A 39 -6.41 8.06 10.32
C ALA A 39 -6.29 9.53 10.78
N GLY A 40 -5.14 9.88 11.36
CA GLY A 40 -4.82 11.17 11.94
C GLY A 40 -5.19 11.33 13.43
N LEU A 41 -5.97 10.40 13.99
CA LEU A 41 -6.33 10.42 15.41
C LEU A 41 -5.22 9.80 16.28
N PRO A 42 -5.09 10.23 17.55
CA PRO A 42 -4.26 9.55 18.53
C PRO A 42 -4.69 8.09 18.70
N VAL A 43 -3.73 7.17 18.88
CA VAL A 43 -4.04 5.75 19.11
C VAL A 43 -4.98 5.49 20.30
N ALA A 44 -4.99 6.39 21.29
CA ALA A 44 -5.89 6.32 22.44
C ALA A 44 -7.38 6.49 22.10
N GLU A 45 -7.72 7.04 20.93
CA GLU A 45 -9.11 7.18 20.45
C GLU A 45 -9.63 5.87 19.82
N LEU A 46 -8.75 4.93 19.48
CA LEU A 46 -9.14 3.64 18.93
C LEU A 46 -9.40 2.65 20.06
N ASP A 47 -10.69 2.39 20.30
CA ASP A 47 -11.14 1.39 21.26
C ASP A 47 -10.80 -0.03 20.79
N GLU A 48 -10.33 -0.86 21.72
CA GLU A 48 -9.97 -2.26 21.50
C GLU A 48 -11.12 -3.09 20.92
N GLN A 49 -12.39 -2.71 21.16
CA GLN A 49 -13.55 -3.40 20.59
C GLN A 49 -13.58 -3.39 19.05
N TYR A 50 -12.89 -2.43 18.41
CA TYR A 50 -12.81 -2.32 16.95
C TYR A 50 -11.63 -3.11 16.37
N LEU A 51 -10.72 -3.57 17.22
CA LEU A 51 -9.52 -4.27 16.81
C LEU A 51 -9.78 -5.77 16.59
N PRO A 52 -9.14 -6.39 15.59
CA PRO A 52 -9.15 -7.84 15.45
C PRO A 52 -8.31 -8.51 16.56
N GLN A 53 -8.33 -9.85 16.57
CA GLN A 53 -7.59 -10.67 17.53
C GLN A 53 -6.06 -10.47 17.46
N VAL A 54 -5.52 -10.14 16.28
CA VAL A 54 -4.08 -10.01 16.05
C VAL A 54 -3.78 -8.63 15.49
N VAL A 55 -3.13 -7.80 16.31
CA VAL A 55 -2.75 -6.43 15.96
C VAL A 55 -1.28 -6.20 16.25
N ARG A 56 -0.61 -5.46 15.36
CA ARG A 56 0.74 -4.93 15.55
C ARG A 56 0.74 -3.41 15.39
N VAL A 57 1.14 -2.71 16.44
CA VAL A 57 1.36 -1.26 16.39
C VAL A 57 2.83 -1.02 16.02
N ILE A 58 3.06 -0.21 15.00
CA ILE A 58 4.39 0.08 14.45
C ILE A 58 4.68 1.57 14.66
N ARG A 59 5.76 1.89 15.38
CA ARG A 59 6.21 3.27 15.60
C ARG A 59 7.35 3.63 14.64
N PRO A 60 7.63 4.94 14.46
CA PRO A 60 8.76 5.35 13.63
C PRO A 60 10.07 4.79 14.17
N GLY A 61 10.81 4.09 13.31
CA GLY A 61 12.09 3.46 13.65
C GLY A 61 11.98 2.00 14.12
N ASP A 62 10.77 1.47 14.30
CA ASP A 62 10.60 0.05 14.59
C ASP A 62 11.07 -0.80 13.41
N ALA A 63 11.90 -1.80 13.69
CA ALA A 63 12.30 -2.79 12.71
C ALA A 63 11.14 -3.78 12.50
N VAL A 64 10.62 -3.85 11.27
CA VAL A 64 9.55 -4.77 10.88
C VAL A 64 10.14 -5.84 9.96
N THR A 65 9.99 -7.10 10.34
CA THR A 65 10.37 -8.24 9.50
C THR A 65 9.23 -8.64 8.56
N GLU A 66 9.56 -9.18 7.39
CA GLU A 66 8.61 -9.56 6.32
C GLU A 66 7.90 -10.91 6.56
N ASP A 67 7.51 -11.20 7.81
CA ASP A 67 6.68 -12.36 8.12
C ASP A 67 5.21 -12.04 7.83
N PHE A 68 4.77 -12.20 6.57
CA PHE A 68 3.43 -11.79 6.15
C PHE A 68 2.31 -12.61 6.83
N SER A 69 1.34 -11.92 7.44
CA SER A 69 0.12 -12.52 8.00
C SER A 69 -1.13 -11.76 7.58
N ALA A 70 -1.92 -12.32 6.66
CA ALA A 70 -3.10 -11.63 6.12
C ALA A 70 -4.19 -11.33 7.17
N ALA A 71 -4.24 -12.09 8.27
CA ALA A 71 -5.20 -11.89 9.36
C ALA A 71 -4.75 -10.84 10.39
N ARG A 72 -3.48 -10.40 10.34
CA ARG A 72 -2.94 -9.43 11.27
C ARG A 72 -3.15 -8.00 10.76
N LEU A 73 -3.70 -7.17 11.62
CA LEU A 73 -3.79 -5.74 11.38
C LEU A 73 -2.50 -5.07 11.83
N ASN A 74 -1.89 -4.29 10.95
CA ASN A 74 -0.80 -3.38 11.29
C ASN A 74 -1.34 -1.96 11.36
N VAL A 75 -0.92 -1.25 12.40
CA VAL A 75 -1.25 0.16 12.65
C VAL A 75 0.06 0.94 12.69
N ASP A 76 0.32 1.73 11.66
CA ASP A 76 1.50 2.59 11.63
C ASP A 76 1.18 3.89 12.37
N LEU A 77 2.06 4.29 13.29
CA LEU A 77 1.98 5.54 14.02
C LEU A 77 3.04 6.53 13.52
N ASP A 78 2.73 7.82 13.60
CA ASP A 78 3.73 8.88 13.49
C ASP A 78 4.49 9.11 14.81
N ALA A 79 5.44 10.06 14.80
CA ALA A 79 6.23 10.41 15.98
C ALA A 79 5.40 11.03 17.12
N GLY A 80 4.19 11.51 16.82
CA GLY A 80 3.23 12.02 17.79
C GLY A 80 2.25 10.98 18.30
N GLY A 81 2.38 9.71 17.89
CA GLY A 81 1.48 8.63 18.29
C GLY A 81 0.12 8.66 17.58
N ARG A 82 0.02 9.32 16.43
CA ARG A 82 -1.20 9.35 15.61
C ARG A 82 -1.16 8.23 14.58
N MET A 83 -2.31 7.59 14.36
CA MET A 83 -2.45 6.51 13.39
C MET A 83 -2.39 7.08 11.98
N VAL A 84 -1.41 6.69 11.18
CA VAL A 84 -1.24 7.20 9.81
C VAL A 84 -1.60 6.18 8.74
N ARG A 85 -1.60 4.89 9.08
CA ARG A 85 -1.93 3.82 8.14
C ARG A 85 -2.45 2.58 8.84
N PHE A 86 -3.40 1.92 8.18
CA PHE A 86 -3.91 0.60 8.55
C PHE A 86 -3.68 -0.35 7.38
N TRP A 87 -3.12 -1.53 7.60
CA TRP A 87 -2.87 -2.49 6.53
C TRP A 87 -2.75 -3.93 7.05
N CYS A 88 -3.10 -4.91 6.21
CA CYS A 88 -3.00 -6.33 6.56
C CYS A 88 -1.64 -6.90 6.17
N GLY A 89 -1.02 -7.65 7.08
CA GLY A 89 0.23 -8.37 6.80
C GLY A 89 1.11 -8.65 7.99
#